data_AF-A0A9P8F6X1-F1
#
_entry.id   AF-A0A9P8F6X1-F1
#
_cell.length_a   1.000
_cell.length_b   1.000
_cell.length_c   1.000
_cell.angle_alpha   90.00
_cell.angle_beta   90.00
_cell.angle_gamma   90.00
#
_symmetry.space_group_name_H-M   'P 1'
#
loop_
_entity.id
_entity.type
_entity.pdbx_description
1 polymer ?
#
loop_
_entity_poly.entity_id
_entity_poly.type
_entity_poly.pdbx_seq_one_letter_code
_entity_poly.pdbx_strand_id
1 'polypeptide(L)'
;RDLRLWHAGKPNFSNDVRVMLAMIHFAPWYRNAMRIEFSEDLETVLDREGSDLQIQRTLVSEQTIMDGYLNRGYGNSYNFDQESRLEHF
;
A
#
# COMPACT_ATOMS: atom_id res chain seq x y z
N ARG A 1 11.33 -0.53 6.14
CA ARG A 1 11.67 0.19 7.39
C ARG A 1 10.63 -0.18 8.43
N ASP A 2 10.97 -0.20 9.72
CA ASP A 2 9.95 -0.27 10.77
C ASP A 2 9.10 1.00 10.71
N LEU A 3 7.78 0.86 10.64
CA LEU A 3 6.86 1.98 10.53
C LEU A 3 6.88 2.89 11.76
N ARG A 4 7.30 2.36 12.91
CA ARG A 4 7.43 3.07 14.19
C ARG A 4 8.69 3.93 14.25
N LEU A 5 9.62 3.75 13.31
CA LEU A 5 10.84 4.54 13.26
C LEU A 5 10.49 6.00 13.01
N TRP A 6 10.96 6.89 13.88
CA TRP A 6 10.82 8.32 13.66
C TRP A 6 11.67 8.75 12.48
N HIS A 7 11.05 9.42 11.51
CA HIS A 7 11.72 9.88 10.31
C HIS A 7 11.02 11.13 9.78
N ALA A 8 11.74 11.90 8.96
CA ALA A 8 11.20 13.07 8.29
C ALA A 8 11.79 13.19 6.88
N GLY A 9 10.98 13.71 5.95
CA GLY A 9 11.49 14.19 4.67
C GLY A 9 12.46 15.36 4.88
N LYS A 10 13.40 15.52 3.95
CA LYS A 10 14.30 16.68 3.87
C LYS A 10 14.02 17.47 2.60
N PRO A 11 14.24 18.80 2.60
CA PRO A 11 14.17 19.59 1.38
C PRO A 11 15.02 18.99 0.26
N ASN A 12 14.49 19.00 -0.96
CA ASN A 12 15.24 18.70 -2.17
C ASN A 12 15.62 20.03 -2.84
N PHE A 13 16.92 20.37 -2.85
CA PHE A 13 17.42 21.63 -3.41
C PHE A 13 17.86 21.50 -4.88
N SER A 14 17.66 20.34 -5.51
CA SER A 14 17.91 20.14 -6.93
C SER A 14 16.70 20.56 -7.77
N ASN A 15 16.90 20.66 -9.09
CA ASN A 15 15.82 20.85 -10.05
C ASN A 15 15.14 19.53 -10.48
N ASP A 16 15.61 18.39 -9.94
CA ASP A 16 15.14 17.07 -10.33
C ASP A 16 14.10 16.53 -9.33
N VAL A 17 13.05 15.88 -9.85
CA VAL A 17 12.03 15.25 -9.00
C VAL A 17 12.61 14.01 -8.32
N ARG A 18 12.46 13.92 -6.99
CA ARG A 18 12.86 12.75 -6.21
C ARG A 18 11.67 11.83 -5.94
N VAL A 19 11.47 10.84 -6.80
CA VAL A 19 10.40 9.84 -6.67
C VAL A 19 10.78 8.76 -5.66
N MET A 20 9.84 8.33 -4.82
CA MET A 20 9.98 7.20 -3.91
C MET A 20 8.76 6.29 -4.05
N LEU A 21 8.99 5.00 -4.31
CA LEU A 21 7.97 3.97 -4.15
C LEU A 21 8.04 3.41 -2.73
N ALA A 22 6.90 3.32 -2.05
CA ALA A 22 6.82 2.80 -0.69
C ALA A 22 5.83 1.64 -0.62
N MET A 23 6.28 0.54 -0.01
CA MET A 23 5.46 -0.64 0.30
C MET A 23 5.57 -0.94 1.79
N ILE A 24 4.47 -1.41 2.36
CA ILE A 24 4.38 -1.75 3.79
C ILE A 24 3.91 -3.20 3.89
N HIS A 25 4.69 -4.01 4.59
CA HIS A 25 4.30 -5.36 4.96
C HIS A 25 3.80 -5.35 6.40
N PHE A 26 2.66 -5.99 6.61
CA PHE A 26 2.10 -6.23 7.94
C PHE A 26 2.23 -7.71 8.29
N ALA A 27 2.38 -8.03 9.58
CA ALA A 27 2.31 -9.41 10.02
C ALA A 27 0.90 -9.97 9.72
N PRO A 28 0.74 -11.27 9.39
CA PRO A 28 -0.57 -11.81 8.99
C PRO A 28 -1.69 -11.64 10.03
N TRP A 29 -1.33 -11.61 11.32
CA TRP A 29 -2.27 -11.38 12.42
C TRP A 29 -2.59 -9.90 12.66
N TYR A 30 -1.89 -8.98 12.00
CA TYR A 30 -2.13 -7.55 12.10
C TYR A 30 -3.29 -7.18 11.17
N ARG A 31 -4.46 -6.92 11.76
CA ARG A 31 -5.77 -6.81 11.09
C ARG A 31 -5.95 -5.48 10.35
N ASN A 32 -5.04 -5.16 9.44
CA ASN A 32 -5.13 -3.95 8.62
C ASN A 32 -6.00 -4.18 7.38
N ALA A 33 -6.96 -3.27 7.18
CA ALA A 33 -7.97 -3.33 6.12
C ALA A 33 -7.48 -2.90 4.73
N MET A 34 -6.26 -2.36 4.62
CA MET A 34 -5.85 -1.71 3.38
C MET A 34 -5.68 -2.74 2.28
N ARG A 35 -6.55 -2.64 1.28
CA ARG A 35 -6.44 -3.37 0.02
C ARG A 35 -5.96 -2.43 -1.05
N ILE A 36 -5.00 -2.90 -1.83
CA ILE A 36 -4.53 -2.18 -3.01
C ILE A 36 -5.32 -2.68 -4.21
N GLU A 37 -5.79 -1.75 -5.03
CA GLU A 37 -6.43 -2.12 -6.30
C GLU A 37 -5.37 -2.45 -7.34
N PHE A 38 -5.53 -3.60 -8.00
CA PHE A 38 -4.74 -4.02 -9.14
C PHE A 38 -5.64 -4.25 -10.34
N SER A 39 -5.10 -4.09 -11.56
CA SER A 39 -5.81 -4.55 -12.75
C SER A 39 -6.05 -6.06 -12.67
N GLU A 40 -7.24 -6.50 -13.08
CA GLU A 40 -7.57 -7.91 -13.32
C GLU A 40 -6.54 -8.58 -14.25
N ASP A 41 -5.98 -7.84 -15.21
CA ASP A 41 -4.97 -8.36 -16.15
C ASP A 41 -3.67 -8.82 -15.46
N LEU A 42 -3.42 -8.33 -14.24
CA LEU A 42 -2.24 -8.69 -13.46
C LEU A 42 -2.47 -9.89 -12.55
N GLU A 43 -3.66 -10.48 -12.53
CA GLU A 43 -4.01 -11.55 -11.59
C GLU A 43 -3.02 -12.72 -11.68
N THR A 44 -2.74 -13.22 -12.88
CA THR A 44 -1.79 -14.33 -13.10
C THR A 44 -0.37 -14.00 -12.63
N VAL A 45 0.06 -12.75 -12.80
CA VAL A 45 1.40 -12.31 -12.36
C VAL A 45 1.45 -12.27 -10.83
N LEU A 46 0.43 -11.71 -10.21
CA LEU A 46 0.32 -11.60 -8.76
C LEU A 46 0.20 -12.97 -8.09
N ASP A 47 -0.49 -13.93 -8.69
CA ASP A 47 -0.61 -15.28 -8.15
C ASP A 47 0.70 -16.07 -8.28
N ARG A 48 1.44 -15.84 -9.37
CA ARG A 48 2.74 -16.49 -9.59
C ARG A 48 3.81 -15.92 -8.66
N GLU A 49 4.00 -14.60 -8.69
CA GLU A 49 5.09 -13.90 -8.00
C GLU A 49 4.76 -13.58 -6.53
N GLY A 50 3.47 -13.51 -6.17
CA GLY A 50 2.98 -13.25 -4.82
C GLY A 50 2.62 -14.52 -4.04
N SER A 51 2.97 -15.70 -4.54
CA SER A 51 2.63 -16.97 -3.88
C SER A 51 3.26 -17.14 -2.49
N ASP A 52 4.43 -16.55 -2.27
CA ASP A 52 5.15 -16.63 -0.99
C ASP A 52 4.67 -15.60 0.05
N LEU A 53 3.96 -14.55 -0.38
CA LEU A 53 3.52 -13.45 0.50
C LEU A 53 2.11 -12.98 0.11
N GLN A 54 1.21 -12.98 1.09
CA GLN A 54 -0.15 -12.48 0.88
C GLN A 54 -0.15 -11.00 0.47
N ILE A 55 -0.67 -10.72 -0.73
CA ILE A 55 -0.96 -9.37 -1.21
C ILE A 55 -2.42 -9.07 -0.91
N GLN A 56 -2.68 -8.11 -0.02
CA GLN A 56 -4.03 -7.63 0.23
C GLN A 56 -4.50 -6.78 -0.95
N ARG A 57 -5.30 -7.38 -1.83
CA ARG A 57 -5.72 -6.78 -3.09
C ARG A 57 -7.22 -6.82 -3.33
N THR A 58 -7.68 -5.89 -4.16
CA THR A 58 -8.94 -5.96 -4.89
C THR A 58 -8.58 -5.91 -6.38
N LEU A 59 -9.20 -6.75 -7.19
CA LEU A 59 -9.04 -6.68 -8.64
C LEU A 59 -10.13 -5.78 -9.22
N VAL A 60 -9.74 -4.91 -10.16
CA VAL A 60 -10.61 -3.97 -10.86
C VAL A 60 -10.17 -3.88 -12.33
N SER A 61 -10.99 -3.29 -13.20
CA SER A 61 -10.60 -3.06 -14.60
C SER A 61 -9.38 -2.12 -14.71
N GLU A 62 -8.56 -2.30 -15.75
CA GLU A 62 -7.44 -1.39 -16.05
C GLU A 62 -7.90 0.08 -16.13
N GLN A 63 -9.04 0.33 -16.78
CA GLN A 63 -9.60 1.67 -16.93
C GLN A 63 -9.88 2.32 -15.56
N THR A 64 -10.41 1.57 -14.59
CA THR A 64 -10.65 2.06 -13.23
C THR A 64 -9.35 2.50 -12.54
N ILE A 65 -8.25 1.76 -12.75
CA ILE A 65 -6.94 2.15 -12.24
C ILE A 65 -6.46 3.43 -12.93
N MET A 66 -6.51 3.48 -14.25
CA MET A 66 -6.00 4.61 -15.03
C MET A 66 -6.73 5.92 -14.74
N ASP A 67 -8.06 5.87 -14.55
CA ASP A 67 -8.86 7.05 -14.22
C ASP A 67 -8.67 7.49 -12.76
N GLY A 68 -8.40 6.54 -11.87
CA GLY A 68 -8.50 6.74 -10.43
C GLY A 68 -7.18 6.84 -9.68
N TYR A 69 -6.08 6.24 -10.13
CA TYR A 69 -4.89 6.00 -9.29
C TYR A 69 -4.22 7.29 -8.80
N LEU A 70 -4.03 8.27 -9.69
CA LEU A 70 -3.41 9.56 -9.34
C LEU A 70 -4.38 10.52 -8.62
N ASN A 71 -5.67 10.19 -8.58
CA ASN A 71 -6.72 11.00 -7.97
C ASN A 71 -7.08 10.55 -6.55
N ARG A 72 -6.17 9.85 -5.86
CA ARG A 72 -6.36 9.32 -4.49
C ARG A 72 -5.64 10.15 -3.44
N GLY A 73 -6.07 9.98 -2.19
CA GLY A 73 -5.29 10.46 -1.05
C GLY A 73 -3.91 9.80 -1.00
N TYR A 74 -2.92 10.50 -0.45
CA TYR A 74 -1.56 10.00 -0.25
C TYR A 74 -1.15 10.05 1.22
N GLY A 75 -0.23 9.18 1.61
CA GLY A 75 0.36 9.18 2.96
C GLY A 75 -0.67 8.95 4.06
N ASN A 76 -0.88 9.95 4.93
CA ASN A 76 -1.75 9.84 6.10
C ASN A 76 -3.25 9.88 5.79
N SER A 77 -3.65 9.97 4.51
CA SER A 77 -5.04 9.78 4.11
C SER A 77 -5.52 8.34 4.26
N TYR A 78 -4.59 7.37 4.37
CA TYR A 78 -4.91 5.95 4.54
C TYR A 78 -5.06 5.58 6.01
N ASN A 79 -5.92 4.59 6.28
CA ASN A 79 -6.09 4.05 7.63
C ASN A 79 -5.10 2.91 7.89
N PHE A 80 -4.08 3.20 8.70
CA PHE A 80 -3.06 2.22 9.11
C PHE A 80 -3.44 1.43 10.37
N ASP A 81 -4.59 1.70 10.99
CA ASP A 81 -5.03 1.02 12.22
C ASP A 81 -5.62 -0.37 11.92
N GLN A 82 -5.92 -1.12 12.99
CA GLN A 82 -6.60 -2.42 12.92
C GLN A 82 -8.12 -2.25 13.00
N GLU A 83 -8.87 -2.98 12.17
CA GLU A 83 -10.36 -2.90 12.15
C GLU A 83 -11.00 -3.41 13.44
N SER A 84 -10.37 -4.40 14.07
CA SER A 84 -10.70 -4.87 15.40
C SER A 84 -9.43 -4.69 16.21
N ARG A 85 -9.47 -4.01 17.36
CA ARG A 85 -8.29 -3.85 18.21
C ARG A 85 -8.18 -5.00 19.22
N LEU A 86 -6.97 -5.28 19.71
CA LEU A 86 -6.73 -6.32 20.72
C LEU A 86 -6.85 -5.77 22.15
N GLU A 87 -7.69 -4.76 22.41
CA GLU A 87 -7.69 -3.97 23.67
C GLU A 87 -8.06 -4.75 24.95
N HIS A 88 -8.13 -6.07 24.90
CA HIS A 88 -8.33 -6.94 26.04
C HIS A 88 -7.21 -8.00 26.06
N PHE A 89 -6.11 -7.66 26.72
CA PHE A 89 -5.13 -8.61 27.24
C PHE A 89 -5.24 -8.66 28.76
#